data_AF-A0AAP0SCC1-F1
#
_entry.id   AF-A0AAP0SCC1-F1
#
_cell.length_a   1.000
_cell.length_b   1.000
_cell.length_c   1.000
_cell.angle_alpha   90.00
_cell.angle_beta   90.00
_cell.angle_gamma   90.00
#
_symmetry.space_group_name_H-M   'P 1'
#
loop_
_entity.id
_entity.type
_entity.pdbx_description
1 polymer ?
#
loop_
_entity_poly.entity_id
_entity_poly.type
_entity_poly.pdbx_seq_one_letter_code
_entity_poly.pdbx_strand_id
1 'polypeptide(L)'
;MGIQVISRDGQPEYAVVPWEQYQALLKAAGQGEPGAAENTPSNITDSASLPSFSELARLREGKGLAPEQLARSVGISPVYLALIESGERQPDAAIRRSLAWELGVAGWSEPS
;
A
#
# COMPACT_ATOMS: atom_id res chain seq x y z
N MET A 1 14.55 -1.90 33.89
CA MET A 1 13.48 -1.06 34.45
C MET A 1 12.44 -0.84 33.36
N GLY A 2 11.13 -0.86 33.57
CA GLY A 2 10.26 -1.83 34.23
C GLY A 2 9.06 -1.99 33.27
N ILE A 3 8.63 -3.21 32.98
CA ILE A 3 7.51 -3.43 32.06
C ILE A 3 6.24 -2.95 32.74
N GLN A 4 5.49 -2.03 32.12
CA GLN A 4 4.22 -1.57 32.68
C GLN A 4 3.08 -2.39 32.07
N VAL A 5 2.36 -3.11 32.90
CA VAL A 5 1.19 -3.89 32.47
C VAL A 5 -0.07 -3.14 32.87
N ILE A 6 -0.94 -2.88 31.89
CA ILE A 6 -2.25 -2.27 32.04
C ILE A 6 -3.27 -3.40 32.05
N SER A 7 -4.00 -3.53 33.16
CA SER A 7 -5.04 -4.54 33.33
C SER A 7 -6.43 -3.92 33.19
N ARG A 8 -7.33 -4.62 32.50
CA ARG A 8 -8.75 -4.31 32.42
C ARG A 8 -9.54 -5.51 32.92
N ASP A 9 -10.48 -5.29 33.84
CA ASP A 9 -11.29 -6.35 34.46
C ASP A 9 -10.46 -7.44 35.18
N GLY A 10 -9.33 -7.05 35.79
CA GLY A 10 -8.45 -7.98 36.51
C GLY A 10 -7.54 -8.85 35.62
N GLN A 11 -7.63 -8.73 34.29
CA GLN A 11 -6.74 -9.40 33.35
C GLN A 11 -5.77 -8.42 32.67
N PRO A 12 -4.48 -8.80 32.50
CA PRO A 12 -3.51 -7.97 31.80
C PRO A 12 -3.89 -7.89 30.31
N GLU A 13 -4.18 -6.69 29.84
CA GLU A 13 -4.63 -6.46 28.45
C GLU A 13 -3.48 -5.93 27.59
N TYR A 14 -2.63 -5.06 28.16
CA TYR A 14 -1.51 -4.45 27.44
C TYR A 14 -0.26 -4.37 28.30
N ALA A 15 0.92 -4.54 27.69
CA ALA A 15 2.20 -4.34 28.35
C ALA A 15 3.07 -3.36 27.54
N VAL A 16 3.55 -2.30 28.20
CA VAL A 16 4.51 -1.35 27.63
C VAL A 16 5.90 -1.81 28.01
N VAL A 17 6.66 -2.18 26.99
CA VAL A 17 8.01 -2.73 27.10
C VAL A 17 9.01 -1.73 26.52
N PRO A 18 10.10 -1.39 27.22
CA PRO A 18 11.19 -0.61 26.64
C PRO A 18 11.74 -1.29 25.38
N TRP A 19 12.04 -0.51 24.36
CA TRP A 19 12.36 -1.01 23.01
C TRP A 19 13.44 -2.11 23.00
N GLU A 20 14.56 -1.89 23.70
CA GLU A 20 15.66 -2.85 23.83
C GLU A 20 15.21 -4.22 24.39
N GLN A 21 14.27 -4.20 25.34
CA GLN A 21 13.75 -5.41 25.99
C GLN A 21 12.81 -6.18 25.07
N TYR A 22 12.03 -5.48 24.25
CA TYR A 22 11.18 -6.10 23.23
C TYR A 22 12.03 -6.82 22.18
N GLN A 23 13.13 -6.19 21.73
CA GLN A 23 14.06 -6.81 20.79
C GLN A 23 14.75 -8.05 21.39
N ALA A 24 15.13 -8.01 22.67
CA ALA A 24 15.70 -9.16 23.36
C ALA A 24 14.73 -10.34 23.45
N LEU A 25 13.43 -10.07 23.69
CA LEU A 25 12.39 -11.10 23.73
C LEU A 25 12.19 -11.77 22.38
N LEU A 26 12.16 -11.00 21.29
CA LEU A 26 12.06 -11.55 19.93
C LEU A 26 13.25 -12.43 19.59
N LYS A 27 14.46 -11.96 19.89
CA LYS A 27 15.70 -12.71 19.67
C LYS A 27 15.73 -14.01 20.47
N ALA A 28 15.27 -14.00 21.72
CA ALA A 28 15.19 -15.18 22.57
C ALA A 28 14.10 -16.18 22.10
N ALA A 29 13.02 -15.67 21.51
CA ALA A 29 11.96 -16.49 20.91
C ALA A 29 12.36 -17.12 19.56
N GLY A 30 13.58 -16.87 19.07
CA GLY A 30 14.07 -17.39 17.80
C GLY A 30 13.43 -16.74 16.57
N GLN A 31 12.57 -15.73 16.78
CA GLN A 31 12.14 -14.83 15.72
C GLN A 31 13.27 -13.81 15.52
N GLY A 32 14.01 -14.00 14.41
CA GLY A 32 14.83 -12.92 13.86
C GLY A 32 14.01 -11.64 13.78
N GLU A 33 14.69 -10.50 13.93
CA GLU A 33 14.19 -9.12 14.01
C GLU A 33 12.76 -8.89 13.51
N PRO A 34 11.93 -8.06 14.18
CA PRO A 34 10.50 -7.93 13.89
C PRO A 34 10.26 -7.27 12.52
N GLY A 35 10.37 -8.08 11.49
CA GLY A 35 9.79 -7.93 10.19
C GLY A 35 8.90 -9.14 9.98
N ALA A 36 7.60 -8.92 10.16
CA ALA A 36 6.49 -9.80 9.80
C ALA A 36 6.17 -11.01 10.72
N ALA A 37 5.00 -10.94 11.35
CA ALA A 37 3.87 -11.87 11.18
C ALA A 37 2.78 -11.56 12.23
N GLU A 38 1.47 -11.48 11.99
CA GLU A 38 0.60 -11.71 10.84
C GLU A 38 -0.78 -11.12 11.24
N ASN A 39 -1.34 -10.23 10.40
CA ASN A 39 -2.78 -10.03 10.24
C ASN A 39 -2.99 -9.56 8.78
N THR A 40 -3.25 -10.54 7.93
CA THR A 40 -3.26 -10.61 6.45
C THR A 40 -4.51 -9.92 5.84
N PRO A 41 -4.56 -9.47 4.54
CA PRO A 41 -3.56 -9.56 3.47
C PRO A 41 -3.08 -8.21 2.86
N SER A 42 -1.81 -8.25 2.46
CA SER A 42 -1.22 -7.66 1.24
C SER A 42 -0.70 -6.21 1.26
N ASN A 43 0.62 -6.17 1.40
CA ASN A 43 1.59 -5.23 0.82
C ASN A 43 1.79 -3.86 1.50
N ILE A 44 2.28 -3.92 2.74
CA ILE A 44 3.21 -2.92 3.26
C ILE A 44 4.64 -3.33 2.86
N THR A 45 4.92 -3.22 1.55
CA THR A 45 6.28 -3.02 1.06
C THR A 45 6.30 -1.63 0.45
N ASP A 46 6.95 -0.66 1.09
CA ASP A 46 7.41 0.56 0.44
C ASP A 46 8.43 1.21 1.40
N SER A 47 9.75 1.22 1.21
CA SER A 47 10.58 0.98 0.02
C SER A 47 9.97 1.53 -1.26
N ALA A 48 9.53 2.80 -1.21
CA ALA A 48 9.15 3.70 -2.31
C ALA A 48 9.34 3.13 -3.73
N SER A 49 8.54 2.15 -4.11
CA SER A 49 8.52 1.53 -5.41
C SER A 49 7.22 1.98 -6.04
N LEU A 50 7.35 2.88 -7.02
CA LEU A 50 6.20 3.44 -7.71
C LEU A 50 5.36 2.31 -8.31
N PRO A 51 4.02 2.36 -8.23
CA PRO A 51 3.17 1.35 -8.84
C PRO A 51 3.40 1.28 -10.34
N SER A 52 3.30 0.08 -10.90
CA SER A 52 3.37 -0.14 -12.34
C SER A 52 2.02 0.20 -13.01
N PHE A 53 2.04 0.53 -14.30
CA PHE A 53 0.79 0.77 -15.04
C PHE A 53 -0.12 -0.45 -15.12
N SER A 54 0.44 -1.66 -15.04
CA SER A 54 -0.31 -2.91 -14.97
C SER A 54 -1.20 -3.00 -13.71
N GLU A 55 -0.91 -2.22 -12.67
CA GLU A 55 -1.68 -2.17 -11.43
C GLU A 55 -2.79 -1.10 -11.47
N LEU A 56 -2.87 -0.30 -12.54
CA LEU A 56 -3.87 0.76 -12.71
C LEU A 56 -5.30 0.25 -12.46
N ALA A 57 -5.67 -0.87 -13.08
CA ALA A 57 -6.99 -1.47 -12.95
C ALA A 57 -7.28 -1.88 -11.50
N ARG A 58 -6.32 -2.56 -10.84
CA ARG A 58 -6.46 -2.94 -9.43
C ARG A 58 -6.60 -1.75 -8.50
N LEU A 59 -5.81 -0.70 -8.71
CA LEU A 59 -5.88 0.53 -7.92
C LEU A 59 -7.24 1.23 -8.08
N ARG A 60 -7.76 1.27 -9.32
CA ARG A 60 -9.09 1.79 -9.62
C ARG A 60 -10.18 0.96 -8.94
N GLU A 61 -10.13 -0.35 -9.06
CA GLU A 61 -11.09 -1.28 -8.44
C GLU A 61 -11.05 -1.23 -6.91
N GLY A 62 -9.86 -1.10 -6.32
CA GLY A 62 -9.69 -0.91 -4.88
C GLY A 62 -10.35 0.36 -4.35
N LYS A 63 -10.49 1.39 -5.20
CA LYS A 63 -11.27 2.61 -4.91
C LYS A 63 -12.75 2.51 -5.27
N GLY A 64 -13.19 1.39 -5.85
CA GLY A 64 -14.57 1.24 -6.34
C GLY A 64 -14.92 2.18 -7.49
N LEU A 65 -13.93 2.66 -8.25
CA LEU A 65 -14.13 3.59 -9.36
C LEU A 65 -14.46 2.83 -10.65
N ALA A 66 -15.52 3.26 -11.35
CA ALA A 66 -15.79 2.78 -12.70
C ALA A 66 -14.76 3.34 -13.70
N PRO A 67 -14.38 2.59 -14.76
CA PRO A 67 -13.43 3.07 -15.76
C PRO A 67 -13.90 4.36 -16.45
N GLU A 68 -15.20 4.50 -16.71
CA GLU A 68 -15.79 5.72 -17.30
C GLU A 68 -15.64 6.93 -16.38
N GLN A 69 -15.72 6.70 -15.07
CA GLN A 69 -15.61 7.76 -14.07
C GLN A 69 -14.17 8.25 -13.98
N LEU A 70 -13.19 7.34 -13.89
CA LEU A 70 -11.78 7.69 -13.90
C LEU A 70 -11.39 8.40 -15.20
N ALA A 71 -11.82 7.87 -16.35
CA ALA A 71 -11.54 8.46 -17.66
C ALA A 71 -12.08 9.90 -17.76
N ARG A 72 -13.31 10.14 -17.25
CA ARG A 72 -13.91 11.46 -17.22
C ARG A 72 -13.19 12.42 -16.29
N SER A 73 -12.74 11.99 -15.10
CA SER A 73 -11.95 12.83 -14.19
C SER A 73 -10.61 13.25 -14.82
N VAL A 74 -9.95 12.32 -15.52
CA VAL A 74 -8.66 12.55 -16.18
C VAL A 74 -8.82 13.35 -17.49
N GLY A 75 -10.03 13.41 -18.05
CA GLY A 75 -10.30 14.11 -19.31
C GLY A 75 -9.97 13.29 -20.56
N ILE A 76 -10.00 11.95 -20.47
CA ILE A 76 -9.73 11.03 -21.58
C ILE A 76 -10.97 10.20 -21.94
N SER A 77 -10.93 9.56 -23.11
CA SER A 77 -11.99 8.63 -23.53
C SER A 77 -11.93 7.33 -22.71
N PRO A 78 -13.07 6.72 -22.30
CA PRO A 78 -13.10 5.43 -21.63
C PRO A 78 -12.41 4.32 -22.44
N VAL A 79 -12.53 4.36 -23.78
CA VAL A 79 -11.83 3.43 -24.67
C VAL A 79 -10.32 3.62 -24.57
N TYR A 80 -9.85 4.88 -24.46
CA TYR A 80 -8.44 5.17 -24.31
C TYR A 80 -7.90 4.71 -22.96
N LEU A 81 -8.67 4.86 -21.88
CA LEU A 81 -8.32 4.30 -20.58
C LEU A 81 -8.18 2.77 -20.63
N ALA A 82 -9.11 2.07 -21.29
CA ALA A 82 -9.04 0.62 -21.44
C ALA A 82 -7.79 0.16 -22.20
N LEU A 83 -7.35 0.90 -23.22
CA LEU A 83 -6.10 0.63 -23.94
C LEU A 83 -4.86 0.85 -23.08
N ILE A 84 -4.93 1.74 -22.08
CA ILE A 84 -3.86 1.95 -21.11
C ILE A 84 -3.86 0.80 -20.09
N GLU A 85 -5.02 0.41 -19.57
CA GLU A 85 -5.17 -0.72 -18.65
C GLU A 85 -4.74 -2.06 -19.27
N SER A 86 -4.94 -2.25 -20.58
CA SER A 86 -4.46 -3.43 -21.30
C SER A 86 -2.97 -3.38 -21.65
N GLY A 87 -2.32 -2.23 -21.49
CA GLY A 87 -0.94 -2.00 -21.90
C GLY A 87 -0.73 -1.81 -23.41
N GLU A 88 -1.80 -1.75 -24.21
CA GLU A 88 -1.72 -1.48 -25.66
C GLU A 88 -1.26 -0.05 -25.98
N ARG A 89 -1.54 0.90 -25.06
CA ARG A 89 -1.18 2.32 -25.21
C ARG A 89 -0.44 2.82 -23.98
N GLN A 90 0.66 3.51 -24.21
CA GLN A 90 1.31 4.30 -23.16
C GLN A 90 0.76 5.73 -23.15
N PRO A 91 0.27 6.23 -22.00
CA PRO A 91 -0.16 7.61 -21.86
C PRO A 91 1.04 8.58 -21.87
N ASP A 92 0.80 9.82 -22.28
CA ASP A 92 1.75 10.91 -22.12
C ASP A 92 1.90 11.34 -20.65
N ALA A 93 2.93 12.13 -20.35
CA ALA A 93 3.25 12.55 -18.99
C ALA A 93 2.11 13.30 -18.28
N ALA A 94 1.28 14.05 -19.01
CA ALA A 94 0.17 14.79 -18.42
C ALA A 94 -0.95 13.83 -17.96
N ILE A 95 -1.27 12.83 -18.79
CA ILE A 95 -2.25 11.79 -18.45
C ILE A 95 -1.73 10.93 -17.30
N ARG A 96 -0.44 10.53 -17.31
CA ARG A 96 0.17 9.77 -16.19
C ARG A 96 0.02 10.50 -14.86
N ARG A 97 0.34 11.80 -14.84
CA ARG A 97 0.23 12.62 -13.63
C ARG A 97 -1.21 12.73 -13.15
N SER A 98 -2.15 12.89 -14.07
CA SER A 98 -3.58 12.97 -13.75
C SER A 98 -4.11 11.65 -13.19
N LEU A 99 -3.75 10.52 -13.78
CA LEU A 99 -4.09 9.19 -13.27
C LEU A 99 -3.49 8.95 -11.88
N ALA A 100 -2.23 9.37 -11.67
CA ALA A 100 -1.58 9.26 -10.37
C ALA A 100 -2.33 10.06 -9.30
N TRP A 101 -2.75 11.29 -9.63
CA TRP A 101 -3.49 12.16 -8.74
C TRP A 101 -4.86 11.59 -8.35
N GLU A 102 -5.65 11.13 -9.32
CA GLU A 102 -6.96 10.51 -9.07
C GLU A 102 -6.85 9.23 -8.23
N LEU A 103 -5.81 8.43 -8.49
CA LEU A 103 -5.55 7.19 -7.76
C LEU A 103 -4.80 7.42 -6.44
N GLY A 104 -4.36 8.64 -6.15
CA GLY A 104 -3.67 8.99 -4.91
C GLY A 104 -2.29 8.33 -4.78
N VAL A 105 -1.62 8.08 -5.90
CA VAL A 105 -0.27 7.51 -5.95
C VAL A 105 0.75 8.60 -6.28
N ALA A 106 1.98 8.45 -5.78
CA ALA A 106 3.03 9.46 -5.96
C ALA A 106 3.50 9.60 -7.42
N GLY A 107 3.32 8.56 -8.23
CA GLY A 107 3.72 8.49 -9.62
C GLY A 107 3.59 7.05 -10.13
N TRP A 108 4.20 6.79 -11.30
CA TRP A 108 4.21 5.48 -11.94
C TRP A 108 5.64 5.02 -12.16
N SER A 109 5.90 3.73 -12.01
CA SER A 109 7.18 3.15 -12.40
C SER A 109 7.39 3.27 -13.90
N GLU A 110 8.61 3.62 -14.30
CA GLU A 110 8.99 3.65 -15.71
C GLU A 110 8.99 2.22 -16.28
N PRO A 111 8.56 2.03 -17.54
CA PRO A 111 8.74 0.75 -18.20
C PRO A 111 10.25 0.51 -18.38
N SER A 112 10.80 -0.45 -17.65
CA SER A 112 12.18 -0.95 -17.84
C SER A 112 12.39 -1.58 -19.20
#